data_AF-A0A7Y8IRH0-F1
#
_entry.id   AF-A0A7Y8IRH0-F1
#
_cell.length_a   1.000
_cell.length_b   1.000
_cell.length_c   1.000
_cell.angle_alpha   90.00
_cell.angle_beta   90.00
_cell.angle_gamma   90.00
#
_symmetry.space_group_name_H-M   'P 1'
#
loop_
_entity.id
_entity.type
_entity.pdbx_description
1 polymer ?
#
loop_
_entity_poly.entity_id
_entity_poly.type
_entity_poly.pdbx_seq_one_letter_code
_entity_poly.pdbx_strand_id
1 'polypeptide(L)' 'MTVLTDQQRKFYEETLKVTKQEIADLENQIQEELQRVKQRIAELQAAQKAARQMYDAACQRLGIPNDLEEASGE' A
#
# COMPACT_ATOMS: atom_id res chain seq x y z
N MET A 1 35.88 22.81 23.49
CA MET A 1 34.50 22.39 23.16
C MET A 1 33.58 23.49 23.64
N THR A 2 32.82 24.12 22.74
CA THR A 2 31.83 25.13 23.13
C THR A 2 30.65 24.42 23.79
N VAL A 3 30.48 24.63 25.08
CA VAL A 3 29.35 24.11 25.85
C VAL A 3 28.12 24.92 25.47
N LEU A 4 27.03 24.25 25.09
CA LEU A 4 25.75 24.88 24.81
C LEU A 4 25.23 25.61 26.05
N THR A 5 24.63 26.78 25.86
CA THR A 5 23.90 27.45 26.94
C THR A 5 22.63 26.67 27.28
N ASP A 6 22.08 26.85 28.48
CA ASP A 6 20.85 26.16 28.92
C ASP A 6 19.66 26.44 27.98
N GLN A 7 19.59 27.66 27.44
CA GLN A 7 18.56 28.04 26.48
C GLN A 7 18.72 27.29 25.14
N GLN A 8 19.96 27.17 24.65
CA GLN A 8 20.24 26.41 23.42
C GLN A 8 19.95 24.92 23.63
N ARG A 9 20.33 24.37 24.79
CA ARG A 9 20.01 22.98 25.16
C ARG A 9 18.51 22.73 25.15
N LYS A 10 17.73 23.59 25.81
CA LYS A 10 16.27 23.44 25.88
C LYS A 10 15.62 23.51 24.49
N PHE A 11 16.07 24.44 23.64
CA PHE A 11 15.59 24.53 22.26
C PHE A 11 15.81 23.21 21.49
N TYR A 12 17.03 22.67 21.52
CA TYR A 12 17.34 21.43 20.81
C TYR A 12 16.60 20.22 21.39
N GLU A 13 16.44 20.14 22.70
CA GLU A 13 15.65 19.08 23.35
C GLU A 13 14.17 19.12 22.91
N GLU A 14 13.60 20.32 22.82
CA GLU A 14 12.23 20.51 22.37
C GLU A 14 12.08 20.21 20.87
N THR A 15 12.99 20.69 20.03
CA THR A 15 13.04 20.33 18.60
C THR A 15 13.15 18.82 18.41
N LEU A 16 14.05 18.14 19.13
CA LEU A 16 14.20 16.69 19.07
C LEU A 16 12.91 15.96 19.43
N LYS A 17 12.21 16.42 20.47
CA LYS A 17 10.94 15.83 20.89
C LYS A 17 9.86 15.99 19.82
N VAL A 18 9.73 17.19 19.26
CA VAL A 18 8.74 17.47 18.21
C VAL A 18 9.05 16.66 16.96
N THR A 19 10.27 16.71 16.45
CA THR A 19 10.67 15.97 15.25
C THR A 19 10.52 14.45 15.43
N LYS A 20 10.79 13.92 16.62
CA LYS A 20 10.55 12.50 16.90
C LYS A 20 9.08 12.13 16.83
N GLN A 21 8.19 13.00 17.30
CA GLN A 21 6.75 12.80 17.19
C GLN A 21 6.30 12.86 15.73
N GLU A 22 6.77 13.86 14.97
CA GLU A 22 6.48 14.01 13.54
C GLU A 22 6.90 12.76 12.75
N ILE A 23 8.09 12.20 13.04
CA ILE A 23 8.55 10.96 12.41
C ILE A 23 7.58 9.80 12.71
N ALA A 24 7.17 9.62 13.97
CA ALA A 24 6.24 8.56 14.34
C ALA A 24 4.86 8.73 13.67
N ASP A 25 4.39 9.97 13.55
CA ASP A 25 3.12 10.28 12.89
C ASP A 25 3.20 9.99 11.38
N LEU A 26 4.33 10.31 10.74
CA LEU A 26 4.58 9.99 9.33
C LEU A 26 4.67 8.47 9.12
N GLU A 27 5.36 7.74 10.00
CA GLU A 27 5.43 6.27 9.96
C GLU A 27 4.04 5.63 10.04
N ASN A 28 3.17 6.14 10.92
CA ASN A 28 1.79 5.67 11.04
C ASN A 28 0.98 5.91 9.77
N GLN A 29 1.09 7.11 9.16
CA GLN A 29 0.42 7.44 7.90
C GLN A 29 0.90 6.53 6.75
N ILE A 30 2.20 6.27 6.67
CA ILE A 30 2.77 5.34 5.68
C ILE A 30 2.15 3.94 5.85
N GLN A 31 2.09 3.43 7.08
CA GLN A 31 1.50 2.11 7.33
C GLN A 31 0.01 2.06 6.97
N GLU A 32 -0.75 3.10 7.28
CA GLU A 32 -2.18 3.18 6.93
C GLU A 32 -2.38 3.13 5.42
N GLU A 33 -1.63 3.93 4.66
CA GLU A 33 -1.70 3.94 3.20
C GLU A 33 -1.27 2.61 2.58
N LEU A 34 -0.24 1.96 3.13
CA LEU A 34 0.14 0.61 2.70
C LEU A 34 -0.98 -0.41 2.90
N GLN A 35 -1.74 -0.32 4.00
CA GLN A 35 -2.88 -1.21 4.22
C GLN A 35 -4.03 -0.91 3.25
N ARG A 36 -4.30 0.37 2.98
CA ARG A 36 -5.30 0.77 1.97
C ARG A 36 -4.95 0.25 0.58
N VAL A 37 -3.69 0.35 0.17
CA VAL A 37 -3.22 -0.18 -1.11
C VAL A 37 -3.36 -1.70 -1.17
N LYS A 38 -3.00 -2.42 -0.11
CA LYS A 38 -3.18 -3.88 -0.04
C LYS A 38 -4.64 -4.27 -0.19
N GLN A 39 -5.54 -3.59 0.52
CA GLN A 39 -6.98 -3.84 0.42
C GLN A 39 -7.48 -3.59 -1.00
N ARG A 40 -7.05 -2.49 -1.62
CA ARG A 40 -7.44 -2.15 -3.00
C ARG A 40 -6.96 -3.18 -4.01
N ILE A 41 -5.73 -3.68 -3.86
CA ILE A 41 -5.19 -4.75 -4.72
C ILE A 41 -6.04 -6.02 -4.59
N ALA A 42 -6.39 -6.43 -3.37
CA ALA A 42 -7.20 -7.61 -3.14
C ALA A 42 -8.59 -7.51 -3.80
N GLU A 43 -9.24 -6.35 -3.71
CA GLU A 43 -10.50 -6.07 -4.40
C GLU A 43 -10.38 -6.17 -5.92
N LEU A 44 -9.33 -5.57 -6.49
CA LEU A 44 -9.09 -5.60 -7.93
C LEU A 44 -8.80 -7.02 -8.43
N GLN A 45 -8.04 -7.82 -7.67
CA GLN A 45 -7.79 -9.22 -7.98
C GLN A 45 -9.09 -10.05 -7.93
N ALA A 46 -9.95 -9.81 -6.94
CA ALA A 46 -11.24 -10.48 -6.87
C ALA A 46 -12.14 -10.12 -8.06
N ALA A 47 -12.22 -8.84 -8.42
CA ALA A 47 -12.96 -8.37 -9.59
C ALA A 47 -12.41 -8.94 -10.90
N GLN A 48 -11.08 -8.97 -11.06
CA GLN A 48 -10.43 -9.58 -12.22
C GLN A 48 -10.76 -11.07 -12.34
N LYS A 49 -10.72 -11.81 -11.22
CA LYS A 49 -11.08 -13.23 -11.19
C LYS A 49 -12.54 -13.44 -11.61
N ALA A 50 -13.46 -12.63 -11.11
CA ALA A 50 -14.87 -12.69 -11.51
C ALA A 50 -15.05 -12.41 -13.01
N ALA A 51 -14.37 -11.38 -13.55
CA ALA A 51 -14.39 -11.07 -14.97
C ALA A 51 -13.87 -12.22 -15.83
N ARG A 52 -12.77 -12.88 -15.40
CA ARG A 52 -12.23 -14.08 -16.08
C ARG A 52 -13.21 -15.24 -16.08
N GLN A 53 -13.90 -15.49 -14.97
CA GLN A 53 -14.93 -16.54 -14.91
C GLN A 53 -16.10 -16.25 -15.85
N MET A 54 -16.52 -14.99 -15.96
CA MET A 54 -17.56 -14.59 -16.91
C MET A 54 -17.11 -14.74 -18.37
N TYR A 55 -15.86 -14.38 -18.66
CA TYR A 55 -15.27 -14.56 -19.98
C TYR A 55 -15.23 -16.03 -20.37
N ASP A 56 -14.73 -16.89 -19.48
CA ASP A 56 -14.69 -18.33 -19.69
C ASP A 56 -16.08 -18.92 -19.96
N ALA A 57 -17.07 -18.56 -19.13
CA ALA A 57 -18.45 -18.98 -19.35
C ALA A 57 -19.02 -18.52 -20.70
N ALA A 58 -18.63 -17.33 -21.18
CA ALA A 58 -19.04 -16.83 -22.49
C ALA A 58 -18.35 -17.61 -23.63
N CYS A 59 -17.05 -17.88 -23.54
CA CYS A 59 -16.31 -18.70 -24.51
C CYS A 59 -16.92 -20.09 -24.64
N GLN A 60 -17.21 -20.75 -23.51
CA GLN A 60 -17.84 -22.07 -23.48
C GLN A 60 -19.22 -22.06 -24.16
N ARG A 61 -20.05 -21.05 -23.92
CA ARG A 61 -21.38 -20.92 -24.56
C ARG A 61 -21.30 -20.66 -26.05
N LEU A 62 -20.28 -19.93 -26.50
CA LEU A 62 -20.06 -19.62 -27.91
C LEU A 62 -19.33 -20.76 -28.65
N GLY A 63 -18.81 -21.77 -27.93
CA GLY A 63 -18.03 -22.86 -28.50
C GLY A 63 -16.67 -22.43 -29.05
N ILE A 64 -16.14 -21.31 -28.55
CA ILE A 64 -14.84 -20.76 -28.95
C ILE A 64 -13.79 -21.06 -27.88
N PRO A 65 -12.52 -21.29 -28.26
CA PRO A 65 -11.43 -21.49 -27.30
C PRO A 65 -11.19 -20.21 -26.47
N ASN A 66 -10.87 -20.41 -25.18
CA ASN A 66 -10.58 -19.34 -24.24
C ASN A 66 -9.08 -19.02 -24.26
N ASP A 67 -8.71 -17.92 -24.90
CA ASP A 67 -7.33 -17.41 -25.04
C ASP A 67 -6.77 -16.80 -23.75
N LEU A 68 -7.61 -16.49 -22.77
CA LEU A 68 -7.19 -15.95 -21.47
C LEU A 68 -6.87 -17.05 -20.45
N GLU A 69 -7.24 -18.30 -20.72
CA GLU A 69 -6.97 -19.46 -19.85
C GLU A 69 -5.47 -19.80 -19.83
N GLU A 70 -4.80 -19.77 -20.99
CA GLU A 70 -3.37 -20.08 -21.13
C GLU A 70 -2.47 -19.04 -20.42
N ALA A 71 -2.87 -17.77 -20.37
CA ALA A 71 -2.11 -16.70 -19.71
C ALA A 71 -2.13 -16.76 -18.16
N SER A 72 -2.85 -17.72 -17.57
CA SER A 72 -3.00 -17.87 -16.11
C SER A 72 -2.10 -18.96 -15.51
N GLY A 73 -1.37 -19.70 -16.35
CA GLY A 73 -0.62 -20.91 -16.00
C GLY A 73 0.89 -20.75 -15.80
N GLU A 74 1.44 -19.54 -15.90
CA GLU A 74 2.87 -19.23 -15.69
C GLU A 74 3.10 -18.20 -14.57
#